data_AF-A0A7J7R9I1-F1
#
_entry.id   AF-A0A7J7R9I1-F1
#
_cell.length_a   1.000
_cell.length_b   1.000
_cell.length_c   1.000
_cell.angle_alpha   90.00
_cell.angle_beta   90.00
_cell.angle_gamma   90.00
#
_symmetry.space_group_name_H-M   'P 1'
#
loop_
_entity.id
_entity.type
_entity.pdbx_description
1 polymer ?
#
loop_
_entity_poly.entity_id
_entity_poly.type
_entity_poly.pdbx_seq_one_letter_code
_entity_poly.pdbx_strand_id
1 'polypeptide(L)'
;MGEHLARHYLGDSSGEPDPLRMPTFPPDYGFPGRKEREMVATQQQMNDAQLVLQQRDYCSLPYPAAQMQAQQLPQLPGLQARAARLGLLRAPRLREANEGV
;
A
#
# COMPACT_ATOMS: atom_id res chain seq x y z
N MET A 1 15.19 10.76 12.56
CA MET A 1 14.16 11.19 11.59
C MET A 1 13.89 12.67 11.84
N GLY A 2 13.95 13.55 10.84
CA GLY A 2 13.67 14.99 11.02
C GLY A 2 14.80 15.96 10.68
N GLU A 3 16.02 15.48 10.41
CA GLU A 3 17.18 16.34 10.11
C GLU A 3 16.98 17.25 8.88
N HIS A 4 16.24 16.82 7.87
CA HIS A 4 15.80 17.66 6.73
C HIS A 4 15.04 18.94 7.15
N LEU A 5 14.39 18.97 8.31
CA LEU A 5 13.70 20.18 8.80
C LEU A 5 14.71 21.25 9.20
N ALA A 6 15.81 20.85 9.84
CA ALA A 6 16.88 21.80 10.16
C ALA A 6 17.51 22.37 8.89
N ARG A 7 17.69 21.54 7.85
CA ARG A 7 18.17 22.02 6.54
C ARG A 7 17.19 22.97 5.86
N HIS A 8 15.90 22.63 5.84
CA HIS A 8 14.86 23.44 5.22
C HIS A 8 14.61 24.77 5.94
N TYR A 9 14.65 24.80 7.28
CA TYR A 9 14.30 25.99 8.07
C TYR A 9 15.50 26.82 8.52
N LEU A 10 16.67 26.20 8.76
CA LEU A 10 17.88 26.89 9.22
C LEU A 10 18.96 26.99 8.14
N GLY A 11 18.88 26.17 7.09
CA GLY A 11 19.78 26.20 5.94
C GLY A 11 19.17 26.92 4.73
N ASP A 12 19.76 26.68 3.56
CA ASP A 12 19.24 27.15 2.28
C ASP A 12 18.12 26.22 1.78
N SER A 13 16.89 26.76 1.68
CA SER A 13 15.70 26.01 1.27
C SER A 13 15.60 25.79 -0.24
N SER A 14 16.46 26.42 -1.06
CA SER A 14 16.40 26.30 -2.52
C SER A 14 16.68 24.87 -3.02
N GLY A 15 17.46 24.09 -2.28
CA GLY A 15 17.75 22.68 -2.57
C GLY A 15 16.79 21.68 -1.94
N GLU A 16 15.90 22.11 -1.04
CA GLU A 16 14.95 21.24 -0.35
C GLU A 16 13.58 21.26 -1.05
N PRO A 17 12.94 20.11 -1.30
CA PRO A 17 11.66 20.06 -1.99
C PRO A 17 10.50 20.50 -1.07
N ASP A 18 9.58 21.31 -1.61
CA ASP A 18 8.35 21.73 -0.93
C ASP A 18 7.35 20.55 -0.80
N PRO A 19 7.00 20.10 0.42
CA PRO A 19 6.11 18.95 0.63
C PRO A 19 4.73 19.05 -0.02
N LEU A 20 4.21 20.27 -0.23
CA LEU A 20 2.88 20.49 -0.81
C LEU A 20 2.89 20.48 -2.34
N ARG A 21 4.08 20.59 -2.95
CA ARG A 21 4.24 20.77 -4.40
C ARG A 21 5.19 19.73 -5.01
N MET A 22 5.09 18.49 -4.54
CA MET A 22 5.82 17.35 -5.11
C MET A 22 4.89 16.49 -5.99
N PRO A 23 5.40 15.87 -7.07
CA PRO A 23 6.76 15.97 -7.63
C PRO A 23 6.92 17.10 -8.67
N THR A 24 8.03 17.84 -8.63
CA THR A 24 8.36 18.91 -9.62
C THR A 24 9.01 18.36 -10.89
N PHE A 25 9.77 17.27 -10.78
CA PHE A 25 10.42 16.63 -11.91
C PHE A 25 9.53 15.56 -12.55
N PRO A 26 9.64 15.31 -13.87
CA PRO A 26 8.89 14.25 -14.53
C PRO A 26 9.20 12.87 -13.94
N PRO A 27 8.20 11.97 -13.84
CA PRO A 27 8.39 10.64 -13.25
C PRO A 27 9.36 9.74 -14.05
N ASP A 28 9.56 10.03 -15.34
CA ASP A 28 10.42 9.25 -16.23
C ASP A 28 11.87 9.76 -16.28
N TYR A 29 12.17 10.88 -15.59
CA TYR A 29 13.50 11.48 -15.59
C TYR A 29 14.51 10.53 -14.95
N GLY A 30 15.43 9.99 -15.77
CA GLY A 30 16.46 9.03 -15.34
C GLY A 30 15.99 7.56 -15.29
N PHE A 31 14.76 7.25 -15.71
CA PHE A 31 14.20 5.90 -15.66
C PHE A 31 13.72 5.40 -17.03
N PRO A 32 14.55 4.66 -17.78
CA PRO A 32 14.09 3.99 -19.00
C PRO A 32 13.16 2.82 -18.62
N GLY A 33 11.86 2.94 -18.94
CA GLY A 33 10.87 1.87 -18.75
C GLY A 33 10.32 1.75 -17.33
N ARG A 34 10.00 2.87 -16.67
CA ARG A 34 9.32 2.90 -15.36
C ARG A 34 8.00 2.12 -15.44
N LYS A 35 7.87 1.07 -14.62
CA LYS A 35 6.63 0.29 -14.49
C LYS A 35 5.65 1.01 -13.56
N GLU A 36 4.37 0.96 -13.91
CA GLU A 36 3.29 1.45 -13.05
C GLU A 36 3.09 0.54 -11.85
N ARG A 37 2.49 1.08 -10.78
CA ARG A 37 2.14 0.30 -9.59
C ARG A 37 0.91 -0.56 -9.90
N GLU A 38 0.95 -1.81 -9.46
CA GLU A 38 -0.16 -2.74 -9.65
C GLU A 38 -1.22 -2.55 -8.55
N MET A 39 -2.47 -2.31 -8.96
CA MET A 39 -3.61 -2.32 -8.05
C MET A 39 -4.13 -3.75 -7.89
N VAL A 40 -3.96 -4.32 -6.70
CA VAL A 40 -4.38 -5.70 -6.41
C VAL A 40 -5.91 -5.79 -6.22
N ALA A 41 -6.51 -4.82 -5.55
CA ALA A 41 -7.95 -4.77 -5.30
C ALA A 41 -8.71 -4.06 -6.44
N THR A 42 -9.85 -4.62 -6.85
CA THR A 42 -10.73 -3.95 -7.81
C THR A 42 -11.55 -2.85 -7.12
N GLN A 43 -11.99 -1.85 -7.90
CA GLN A 43 -12.81 -0.75 -7.37
C GLN A 43 -14.12 -1.23 -6.75
N GLN A 44 -14.76 -2.25 -7.34
CA GLN A 44 -16.00 -2.82 -6.83
C GLN A 44 -15.78 -3.49 -5.47
N GLN A 45 -14.73 -4.30 -5.34
CA GLN A 45 -14.37 -4.95 -4.08
C GLN A 45 -14.14 -3.91 -2.95
N MET A 46 -13.47 -2.79 -3.23
CA MET A 46 -13.28 -1.72 -2.24
C MET A 46 -14.59 -1.03 -1.83
N ASN A 47 -15.55 -0.91 -2.75
CA ASN A 47 -16.87 -0.34 -2.48
C ASN A 47 -17.72 -1.30 -1.64
N ASP A 48 -17.72 -2.59 -1.99
CA ASP A 48 -18.43 -3.63 -1.24
C ASP A 48 -17.88 -3.78 0.19
N ALA A 49 -16.57 -3.57 0.35
CA ALA A 49 -15.87 -3.52 1.62
C ALA A 49 -16.16 -2.26 2.45
N GLN A 50 -16.87 -1.28 1.90
CA GLN A 50 -17.14 0.02 2.54
C GLN A 50 -15.88 0.70 3.09
N LEU A 51 -14.75 0.61 2.36
CA LEU A 51 -13.49 1.22 2.80
C LEU A 51 -13.58 2.75 2.82
N VAL A 52 -13.03 3.35 3.88
CA VAL A 52 -12.80 4.80 3.98
C VAL A 52 -11.87 5.22 2.83
N LEU A 53 -12.08 6.41 2.27
CA LEU A 53 -11.31 6.90 1.12
C LEU A 53 -9.80 6.84 1.33
N GLN A 54 -9.32 7.17 2.54
CA GLN A 54 -7.90 7.11 2.90
C GLN A 54 -7.30 5.70 2.95
N GLN A 55 -8.13 4.64 2.95
CA GLN A 55 -7.68 3.25 2.99
C GLN A 55 -7.69 2.59 1.61
N ARG A 56 -8.15 3.30 0.57
CA ARG A 56 -8.23 2.82 -0.83
C ARG A 56 -6.89 3.00 -1.56
N ASP A 57 -5.81 2.66 -0.88
CA ASP A 57 -4.45 2.77 -1.40
C ASP A 57 -4.05 1.53 -2.22
N TYR A 58 -2.89 1.59 -2.89
CA TYR A 58 -2.28 0.45 -3.60
C TYR A 58 -2.02 -0.77 -2.70
N CYS A 59 -1.94 -0.56 -1.38
CA CYS A 59 -1.78 -1.63 -0.40
C CYS A 59 -3.11 -2.26 0.03
N SER A 60 -4.25 -1.77 -0.48
CA SER A 60 -5.55 -2.35 -0.16
C SER A 60 -5.64 -3.78 -0.71
N LEU A 61 -5.94 -4.71 0.18
CA LEU A 61 -6.15 -6.09 -0.20
C LEU A 61 -7.56 -6.26 -0.80
N PRO A 62 -7.74 -7.17 -1.77
CA PRO A 62 -9.05 -7.51 -2.30
C PRO A 62 -10.03 -7.89 -1.18
N TYR A 63 -11.26 -7.41 -1.28
CA TYR A 63 -12.33 -7.68 -0.33
C TYR A 63 -12.50 -9.16 0.07
N PRO A 64 -12.47 -10.16 -0.84
CA PRO A 64 -12.59 -11.55 -0.40
C PRO A 64 -11.41 -11.99 0.51
N ALA A 65 -10.20 -11.46 0.29
CA ALA A 65 -9.06 -11.71 1.17
C ALA A 65 -9.18 -10.98 2.52
N ALA A 66 -9.68 -9.74 2.50
CA ALA A 66 -9.93 -8.95 3.71
C ALA A 66 -11.05 -9.57 4.59
N GLN A 67 -12.13 -10.08 3.98
CA GLN A 67 -13.21 -10.79 4.68
C GLN A 67 -12.75 -12.08 5.33
N MET A 68 -12.00 -12.91 4.60
CA MET A 68 -11.43 -14.15 5.13
C MET A 68 -10.53 -13.86 6.33
N GLN A 69 -9.69 -12.81 6.24
CA GLN A 69 -8.82 -12.40 7.34
C GLN A 69 -9.60 -11.85 8.55
N ALA A 70 -10.67 -11.09 8.34
CA ALA A 70 -11.53 -10.56 9.39
C ALA A 70 -12.33 -11.65 10.13
N GLN A 71 -12.81 -12.68 9.43
CA GLN A 71 -13.54 -13.80 10.04
C GLN A 71 -12.61 -14.76 10.80
N GLN A 72 -11.35 -14.86 10.39
CA GLN A 72 -10.34 -15.70 11.03
C GLN A 72 -9.66 -15.02 12.23
N LEU A 73 -9.54 -13.69 12.24
CA LEU A 73 -8.90 -12.89 13.30
C LEU A 73 -9.36 -13.19 14.76
N PRO A 74 -10.66 -13.43 15.06
CA PRO A 74 -11.11 -13.80 16.40
C PRO A 74 -10.66 -15.19 16.84
N GLN A 75 -10.40 -16.07 15.86
CA GLN A 75 -10.08 -17.49 16.07
C GLN A 75 -8.56 -17.73 16.18
N LEU A 76 -7.75 -16.75 15.77
CA LEU A 76 -6.30 -16.88 15.76
C LEU A 76 -5.72 -16.61 17.16
N PRO A 77 -4.86 -17.50 17.70
CA PRO A 77 -4.18 -17.24 18.96
C PRO A 77 -3.36 -15.95 18.88
N GLY A 78 -3.21 -15.24 20.00
CA GLY A 78 -2.80 -13.83 20.04
C GLY A 78 -1.52 -13.45 19.27
N LEU A 79 -0.56 -14.36 19.12
CA LEU A 79 0.64 -14.13 18.31
C LEU A 79 0.34 -14.14 16.80
N GLN A 80 -0.57 -15.00 16.34
CA GLN A 80 -0.98 -15.09 14.94
C GLN A 80 -1.84 -13.88 14.54
N ALA A 81 -2.74 -13.42 15.40
CA ALA A 81 -3.51 -12.19 15.17
C ALA A 81 -2.60 -10.95 15.07
N ARG A 82 -1.54 -10.87 15.90
CA ARG A 82 -0.52 -9.81 15.82
C ARG A 82 0.28 -9.87 14.51
N ALA A 83 0.69 -11.06 14.08
CA ALA A 83 1.40 -11.25 12.81
C ALA A 83 0.52 -10.89 11.59
N ALA A 84 -0.79 -11.18 11.63
CA ALA A 84 -1.74 -10.77 10.59
C ALA A 84 -1.86 -9.25 10.48
N ARG A 85 -1.96 -8.55 11.62
CA ARG A 85 -2.04 -7.08 11.69
C ARG A 85 -0.77 -6.39 11.20
N LEU A 86 0.39 -7.02 11.38
CA LEU A 86 1.67 -6.52 10.88
C LEU A 86 1.88 -6.85 9.39
N GLY A 87 0.93 -7.50 8.72
CA GLY A 87 1.07 -7.95 7.33
C GLY A 87 2.15 -9.03 7.14
N LEU A 88 2.61 -9.65 8.23
CA LEU A 88 3.67 -10.67 8.21
C LEU A 88 3.12 -12.06 7.87
N LEU A 89 1.82 -12.28 8.06
CA LEU A 89 1.15 -13.46 7.53
C LEU A 89 0.89 -13.25 6.05
N ARG A 90 1.82 -13.78 5.24
CA ARG A 90 1.68 -13.91 3.79
C ARG A 90 0.35 -14.60 3.51
N ALA A 91 -0.61 -13.89 2.92
CA ALA A 91 -1.81 -14.51 2.39
C ALA A 91 -1.37 -15.66 1.46
N PRO A 92 -2.04 -16.82 1.50
CA PRO A 92 -1.73 -17.89 0.57
C PRO A 92 -1.85 -17.32 -0.84
N ARG A 93 -0.79 -17.49 -1.63
CA ARG A 93 -0.80 -17.16 -3.06
C ARG A 93 -2.08 -17.75 -3.66
N LEU A 94 -2.98 -16.90 -4.14
CA LEU A 94 -3.98 -17.30 -5.13
C LEU A 94 -3.23 -17.57 -6.45
N ARG A 95 -2.51 -18.69 -6.50
CA ARG A 95 -2.05 -19.32 -7.72
C ARG A 95 -2.72 -20.67 -7.70
N GLU A 96 -3.74 -20.84 -8.54
CA GLU A 96 -4.29 -22.08 -9.14
C GLU A 96 -5.76 -21.83 -9.52
N ALA A 97 -6.00 -21.17 -10.66
CA ALA A 97 -7.25 -21.27 -11.44
C ALA A 97 -7.12 -20.44 -12.73
N ASN A 98 -6.35 -20.94 -13.70
CA ASN A 98 -6.52 -20.74 -15.15
C ASN A 98 -5.21 -21.02 -15.88
N GLU A 99 -4.88 -22.30 -16.07
CA GLU A 99 -4.29 -22.81 -17.33
C GLU A 99 -4.67 -24.28 -17.42
N GLY A 100 -5.73 -24.56 -18.18
CA GLY A 100 -6.33 -25.87 -18.27
C GLY A 100 -7.59 -25.87 -19.14
N VAL A 101 -7.53 -25.23 -20.32
CA VAL A 101 -8.21 -25.61 -21.58
C VAL A 101 -7.39 -25.03 -22.72
#